data_AF-A0A932NCK5-F1
#
_entry.id   AF-A0A932NCK5-F1
#
_cell.length_a   1.000
_cell.length_b   1.000
_cell.length_c   1.000
_cell.angle_alpha   90.00
_cell.angle_beta   90.00
_cell.angle_gamma   90.00
#
_symmetry.space_group_name_H-M   'P 1'
#
loop_
_entity.id
_entity.type
_entity.pdbx_description
1 polymer ?
#
loop_
_entity_poly.entity_id
_entity_poly.type
_entity_poly.pdbx_seq_one_letter_code
_entity_poly.pdbx_strand_id
1 'polypeptide(L)'
;MTNSLKNLQGLAACLVALLALVVVAYFIASVIKSQDESLLDISPAAVQPRVLTAIIGLMLVLGVAYATAESLDWTVGSRQIVLMVVGAIVYGVLAWLFNGQTFTLPSFSQVTLKPALVVPVFFGFMFGPAVGFMTGAAGTIVGELFAGLVSPHWAVAHGIVGLVAGMATLMSDEKQSLDVATAITGAGGLIATAFFFASPATQLSFLMGLSVLIGAGLAIALRFAFPNRQQWALATLWGSVGVIVGLGLTAVADTWLIGVTLAETIEREFIPAAGPGLIALAILLPIVIVVYDLVQE
;
A
#
# COMPACT_ATOMS: atom_id res chain seq x y z
N MET A 1 0.71 -29.25 9.97
CA MET A 1 0.18 -28.27 10.94
C MET A 1 1.25 -27.52 11.76
N THR A 2 2.33 -28.16 12.22
CA THR A 2 3.32 -27.51 13.12
C THR A 2 4.08 -26.32 12.52
N ASN A 3 4.39 -26.33 11.21
CA ASN A 3 5.09 -25.22 10.55
C ASN A 3 4.17 -24.01 10.28
N SER A 4 2.91 -24.25 9.90
CA SER A 4 1.93 -23.18 9.66
C SER A 4 1.65 -22.39 10.94
N LEU A 5 1.49 -23.07 12.09
CA LEU A 5 1.28 -22.41 13.37
C LEU A 5 2.49 -21.53 13.78
N LYS A 6 3.72 -22.02 13.56
CA LYS A 6 4.94 -21.25 13.84
C LYS A 6 5.06 -20.00 12.96
N ASN A 7 4.69 -20.10 11.68
CA ASN A 7 4.66 -18.98 10.75
C ASN A 7 3.66 -17.91 11.21
N LEU A 8 2.45 -18.31 11.60
CA LEU A 8 1.42 -17.41 12.13
C LEU A 8 1.86 -16.74 13.46
N GLN A 9 2.57 -17.46 14.33
CA GLN A 9 3.15 -16.89 15.55
C GLN A 9 4.22 -15.85 15.24
N GLY A 10 5.11 -16.12 14.28
CA GLY A 10 6.12 -15.17 13.83
C GLY A 10 5.51 -13.91 13.20
N LEU A 11 4.47 -14.07 12.38
CA LEU A 11 3.70 -12.96 11.83
C LEU A 11 3.04 -12.15 12.95
N ALA A 12 2.35 -12.80 13.89
CA ALA A 12 1.70 -12.12 15.02
C ALA A 12 2.70 -11.29 15.83
N ALA A 13 3.90 -11.82 16.08
CA ALA A 13 4.96 -11.07 16.75
C ALA A 13 5.39 -9.82 15.96
N CYS A 14 5.48 -9.91 14.62
CA CYS A 14 5.77 -8.76 13.77
C CYS A 14 4.66 -7.71 13.79
N LEU A 15 3.39 -8.12 13.82
CA LEU A 15 2.25 -7.20 13.90
C LEU A 15 2.17 -6.51 15.27
N VAL A 16 2.51 -7.21 16.35
CA VAL A 16 2.67 -6.60 17.68
C VAL A 16 3.83 -5.60 17.68
N ALA A 17 4.96 -5.92 17.06
CA ALA A 17 6.08 -5.00 16.92
C ALA A 17 5.70 -3.76 16.08
N LEU A 18 4.88 -3.91 15.04
CA LEU A 18 4.34 -2.80 14.25
C LEU A 18 3.41 -1.91 15.09
N LEU A 19 2.54 -2.47 15.94
CA LEU A 19 1.74 -1.69 16.89
C LEU A 19 2.61 -0.93 17.89
N ALA A 20 3.65 -1.57 18.42
CA ALA A 20 4.61 -0.90 19.29
C ALA A 20 5.31 0.27 18.56
N LEU A 21 5.69 0.07 17.30
CA LEU A 21 6.26 1.12 16.45
C LEU A 21 5.29 2.29 16.27
N VAL A 22 4.00 2.04 16.05
CA VAL A 22 2.97 3.08 15.96
C VAL A 22 2.88 3.89 17.25
N VAL A 23 2.86 3.23 18.42
CA VAL A 23 2.81 3.90 19.72
C VAL A 23 4.05 4.77 19.95
N VAL A 24 5.24 4.24 19.64
CA VAL A 24 6.50 4.98 19.75
C VAL A 24 6.52 6.17 18.78
N ALA A 25 6.05 5.99 17.54
CA ALA A 25 5.98 7.06 16.56
C ALA A 25 5.06 8.20 17.03
N TYR A 26 3.88 7.88 17.59
CA TYR A 26 3.00 8.89 18.18
C TYR A 26 3.65 9.66 19.33
N PHE A 27 4.38 8.95 20.20
CA PHE A 27 5.13 9.59 21.28
C PHE A 27 6.17 10.56 20.73
N ILE A 28 6.98 10.13 19.76
CA ILE A 28 8.01 10.99 19.14
C ILE A 28 7.35 12.19 18.43
N ALA A 29 6.29 11.96 17.64
CA ALA A 29 5.56 13.02 16.96
C ALA A 29 4.97 14.04 17.95
N SER A 30 4.54 13.60 19.14
CA SER A 30 4.04 14.51 20.19
C SER A 30 5.12 15.46 20.72
N VAL A 31 6.37 14.99 20.79
CA VAL A 31 7.51 15.81 21.17
C VAL A 31 7.84 16.80 20.05
N ILE A 32 7.82 16.37 18.78
CA ILE A 32 8.10 17.23 17.62
C ILE A 32 7.04 18.34 17.47
N LYS A 33 5.75 18.00 17.61
CA LYS A 33 4.64 18.95 17.51
C LYS A 33 4.74 20.12 18.49
N SER A 34 5.37 19.93 19.65
CA SER A 34 5.61 21.04 20.60
C SER A 34 6.41 22.21 20.00
N GLN A 35 7.02 22.03 18.82
CA GLN A 35 7.76 23.06 18.08
C GLN A 35 7.00 23.61 16.87
N ASP A 36 5.97 22.92 16.35
CA ASP A 36 5.16 23.33 15.21
C ASP A 36 3.71 22.82 15.35
N GLU A 37 2.79 23.73 15.69
CA GLU A 37 1.39 23.39 15.94
C GLU A 37 0.61 23.00 14.66
N SER A 38 1.18 23.21 13.47
CA SER A 38 0.56 22.81 12.19
C SER A 38 0.59 21.30 11.93
N LEU A 39 1.36 20.55 12.73
CA LEU A 39 1.46 19.10 12.66
C LEU A 39 0.23 18.39 13.23
N LEU A 40 0.05 17.11 12.85
CA LEU A 40 -1.12 16.25 13.12
C LEU A 40 -1.77 16.46 14.49
N ASP A 41 -3.10 16.36 14.58
CA ASP A 41 -3.76 16.35 15.88
C ASP A 41 -3.41 15.07 16.65
N ILE A 42 -2.75 15.24 17.80
CA ILE A 42 -2.32 14.15 18.71
C ILE A 42 -3.22 14.14 19.95
N SER A 43 -4.36 14.85 19.91
CA SER A 43 -5.37 14.72 20.94
C SER A 43 -5.82 13.25 21.08
N PRO A 44 -6.15 12.79 22.29
CA PRO A 44 -6.66 11.44 22.48
C PRO A 44 -7.86 11.12 21.57
N ALA A 45 -8.70 12.12 21.28
CA ALA A 45 -9.85 12.01 20.40
C ALA A 45 -9.47 11.73 18.93
N ALA A 46 -8.34 12.25 18.45
CA ALA A 46 -7.84 11.99 17.10
C ALA A 46 -7.00 10.70 17.00
N VAL A 47 -6.22 10.37 18.04
CA VAL A 47 -5.32 9.21 18.06
C VAL A 47 -6.09 7.90 18.21
N GLN A 48 -7.05 7.83 19.13
CA GLN A 48 -7.80 6.60 19.43
C GLN A 48 -8.46 5.96 18.20
N PRO A 49 -9.25 6.67 17.37
CA PRO A 49 -9.92 6.04 16.25
C PRO A 49 -8.94 5.59 15.16
N ARG A 50 -7.81 6.29 14.99
CA ARG A 50 -6.75 5.90 14.04
C ARG A 50 -5.99 4.65 14.47
N VAL A 51 -5.74 4.50 15.77
CA VAL A 51 -5.14 3.28 16.32
C VAL A 51 -6.14 2.13 16.22
N LEU A 52 -7.43 2.37 16.44
CA LEU A 52 -8.46 1.35 16.31
C LEU A 52 -8.59 0.83 14.87
N THR A 53 -8.62 1.71 13.87
CA THR A 53 -8.65 1.28 12.46
C THR A 53 -7.42 0.49 12.08
N ALA A 54 -6.24 0.86 12.60
CA ALA A 54 -5.03 0.07 12.41
C ALA A 54 -5.15 -1.32 13.03
N ILE A 55 -5.63 -1.44 14.28
CA ILE A 55 -5.85 -2.74 14.94
C ILE A 55 -6.81 -3.61 14.11
N ILE A 56 -7.92 -3.05 13.64
CA ILE A 56 -8.88 -3.77 12.79
C ILE A 56 -8.18 -4.28 11.51
N GLY A 57 -7.39 -3.44 10.87
CA GLY A 57 -6.66 -3.84 9.67
C GLY A 57 -5.58 -4.90 9.94
N LEU A 58 -4.89 -4.86 11.08
CA LEU A 58 -3.94 -5.93 11.48
C LEU A 58 -4.66 -7.25 11.77
N MET A 59 -5.85 -7.19 12.36
CA MET A 59 -6.69 -8.37 12.57
C MET A 59 -7.16 -8.95 11.23
N LEU A 60 -7.49 -8.10 10.25
CA LEU A 60 -7.82 -8.53 8.90
C LEU A 60 -6.63 -9.24 8.23
N VAL A 61 -5.40 -8.73 8.40
CA VAL A 61 -4.17 -9.36 7.90
C VAL A 61 -3.97 -10.75 8.51
N LEU A 62 -4.16 -10.89 9.83
CA LEU A 62 -4.12 -12.20 10.50
C LEU A 62 -5.19 -13.14 9.98
N GLY A 63 -6.41 -12.65 9.75
CA GLY A 63 -7.51 -13.42 9.17
C GLY A 63 -7.17 -13.94 7.77
N VAL A 64 -6.62 -13.08 6.91
CA VAL A 64 -6.16 -13.47 5.56
C VAL A 64 -5.01 -14.48 5.64
N ALA A 65 -4.04 -14.26 6.52
CA ALA A 65 -2.93 -15.19 6.71
C ALA A 65 -3.41 -16.55 7.18
N TYR A 66 -4.35 -16.60 8.14
CA TYR A 66 -4.97 -17.84 8.59
C TYR A 66 -5.72 -18.56 7.46
N ALA A 67 -6.53 -17.82 6.70
CA ALA A 67 -7.32 -18.38 5.60
C ALA A 67 -6.47 -18.89 4.42
N THR A 68 -5.26 -18.36 4.26
CA THR A 68 -4.35 -18.70 3.14
C THR A 68 -3.12 -19.47 3.58
N ALA A 69 -3.05 -19.92 4.84
CA ALA A 69 -1.87 -20.54 5.43
C ALA A 69 -1.48 -21.89 4.79
N GLU A 70 -2.40 -22.52 4.07
CA GLU A 70 -2.16 -23.77 3.32
C GLU A 70 -1.68 -23.50 1.88
N SER A 71 -2.01 -22.34 1.33
CA SER A 71 -1.77 -21.99 -0.08
C SER A 71 -0.57 -21.05 -0.28
N LEU A 72 -0.23 -20.27 0.75
CA LEU A 72 0.82 -19.24 0.69
C LEU A 72 1.88 -19.47 1.76
N ASP A 73 3.10 -19.05 1.45
CA ASP A 73 4.18 -19.03 2.43
C ASP A 73 4.14 -17.76 3.28
N TRP A 74 3.78 -17.94 4.56
CA TRP A 74 3.80 -16.89 5.58
C TRP A 74 5.01 -17.00 6.52
N THR A 75 6.10 -17.63 6.08
CA THR A 75 7.32 -17.78 6.89
C THR A 75 7.87 -16.44 7.37
N VAL A 76 8.21 -16.39 8.66
CA VAL A 76 8.92 -15.27 9.27
C VAL A 76 10.17 -15.82 9.95
N GLY A 77 11.27 -15.88 9.20
CA GLY A 77 12.59 -16.22 9.68
C GLY A 77 13.52 -15.01 9.74
N SER A 78 14.79 -15.23 10.10
CA SER A 78 15.80 -14.16 10.19
C SER A 78 15.98 -13.41 8.87
N ARG A 79 15.97 -14.13 7.73
CA ARG A 79 16.06 -13.52 6.40
C ARG A 79 14.87 -12.60 6.14
N GLN A 80 13.65 -13.05 6.41
CA GLN A 80 12.45 -12.26 6.21
C GLN A 80 12.45 -11.02 7.10
N ILE A 81 12.86 -11.12 8.36
CA ILE A 81 12.99 -9.95 9.24
C ILE A 81 13.97 -8.92 8.66
N VAL A 82 15.13 -9.34 8.17
CA VAL A 82 16.09 -8.42 7.52
C VAL A 82 15.47 -7.76 6.30
N LEU A 83 14.78 -8.52 5.45
CA LEU A 83 14.09 -7.98 4.27
C LEU A 83 12.98 -6.98 4.65
N MET A 84 12.21 -7.26 5.71
CA MET A 84 11.20 -6.34 6.23
C MET A 84 11.82 -5.02 6.69
N VAL A 85 12.94 -5.07 7.42
CA VAL A 85 13.64 -3.87 7.92
C VAL A 85 14.24 -3.07 6.78
N VAL A 86 14.96 -3.73 5.85
CA VAL A 86 15.55 -3.06 4.68
C VAL A 86 14.45 -2.45 3.81
N GLY A 87 13.40 -3.21 3.52
CA GLY A 87 12.25 -2.73 2.77
C GLY A 87 11.60 -1.52 3.45
N ALA A 88 11.35 -1.58 4.76
CA ALA A 88 10.75 -0.49 5.50
C ALA A 88 11.61 0.78 5.48
N ILE A 89 12.94 0.66 5.59
CA ILE A 89 13.85 1.81 5.51
C ILE A 89 13.84 2.40 4.09
N VAL A 90 14.00 1.57 3.06
CA VAL A 90 14.01 2.03 1.66
C VAL A 90 12.68 2.69 1.30
N TYR A 91 11.56 2.04 1.63
CA TYR A 91 10.24 2.60 1.39
C TYR A 91 10.03 3.87 2.20
N GLY A 92 10.38 3.90 3.49
CA GLY A 92 10.19 5.06 4.35
C GLY A 92 11.01 6.27 3.91
N VAL A 93 12.27 6.09 3.51
CA VAL A 93 13.12 7.17 2.99
C VAL A 93 12.56 7.70 1.67
N LEU A 94 12.21 6.82 0.73
CA LEU A 94 11.64 7.26 -0.55
C LEU A 94 10.27 7.92 -0.36
N ALA A 95 9.42 7.35 0.50
CA ALA A 95 8.13 7.91 0.85
C ALA A 95 8.29 9.30 1.49
N TRP A 96 9.28 9.50 2.37
CA TRP A 96 9.57 10.82 2.92
C TRP A 96 10.02 11.80 1.83
N LEU A 97 10.99 11.43 0.98
CA LEU A 97 11.53 12.28 -0.08
C LEU A 97 10.47 12.70 -1.11
N PHE A 98 9.53 11.79 -1.42
CA PHE A 98 8.49 12.04 -2.42
C PHE A 98 7.19 12.56 -1.81
N ASN A 99 6.81 12.23 -0.56
CA ASN A 99 5.58 12.76 0.06
C ASN A 99 5.79 14.13 0.72
N GLY A 100 6.98 14.42 1.27
CA GLY A 100 7.28 15.62 2.03
C GLY A 100 7.71 16.80 1.15
N GLN A 101 6.76 17.67 0.79
CA GLN A 101 6.99 19.06 0.34
C GLN A 101 7.65 19.33 -1.03
N THR A 102 8.16 18.33 -1.76
CA THR A 102 8.90 18.58 -3.02
C THR A 102 8.03 18.59 -4.28
N PHE A 103 6.87 17.91 -4.29
CA PHE A 103 5.99 17.76 -5.47
C PHE A 103 4.50 17.83 -5.13
N THR A 104 4.06 18.85 -4.40
CA THR A 104 2.63 19.08 -4.18
C THR A 104 1.97 19.53 -5.49
N LEU A 105 1.09 18.70 -6.06
CA LEU A 105 0.22 19.14 -7.15
C LEU A 105 -0.82 20.14 -6.58
N PRO A 106 -1.08 21.28 -7.25
CA PRO A 106 -1.98 22.30 -6.74
C PRO A 106 -3.46 21.89 -6.90
N SER A 107 -3.91 20.85 -6.19
CA SER A 107 -5.33 20.42 -6.10
C SER A 107 -5.54 19.48 -4.89
N PHE A 108 -5.55 20.01 -3.65
CA PHE A 108 -5.79 19.32 -2.36
C PHE A 108 -4.60 18.77 -1.59
N SER A 109 -4.76 18.84 -0.26
CA SER A 109 -3.79 18.54 0.78
C SER A 109 -3.43 17.05 0.85
N GLN A 110 -2.14 16.77 1.03
CA GLN A 110 -1.58 15.52 1.58
C GLN A 110 -1.45 14.31 0.63
N VAL A 111 -1.71 14.44 -0.67
CA VAL A 111 -1.53 13.31 -1.59
C VAL A 111 -0.53 13.62 -2.68
N THR A 112 0.69 13.12 -2.49
CA THR A 112 1.79 13.28 -3.44
C THR A 112 1.90 12.08 -4.38
N LEU A 113 2.59 12.24 -5.52
CA LEU A 113 3.01 11.12 -6.36
C LEU A 113 3.64 10.05 -5.46
N LYS A 114 3.16 8.81 -5.56
CA LYS A 114 3.63 7.68 -4.75
C LYS A 114 4.53 6.72 -5.56
N PRO A 115 5.65 7.16 -6.19
CA PRO A 115 6.54 6.24 -6.91
C PRO A 115 7.17 5.22 -5.96
N ALA A 116 7.29 5.57 -4.67
CA ALA A 116 7.81 4.68 -3.63
C ALA A 116 6.95 3.42 -3.42
N LEU A 117 5.67 3.38 -3.84
CA LEU A 117 4.82 2.18 -3.73
C LEU A 117 5.37 0.97 -4.50
N VAL A 118 6.28 1.18 -5.45
CA VAL A 118 7.01 0.10 -6.11
C VAL A 118 7.76 -0.78 -5.11
N VAL A 119 8.22 -0.22 -3.97
CA VAL A 119 9.02 -0.94 -2.98
C VAL A 119 8.18 -1.99 -2.24
N PRO A 120 7.08 -1.68 -1.54
CA PRO A 120 6.26 -2.70 -0.89
C PRO A 120 5.69 -3.72 -1.87
N VAL A 121 5.33 -3.31 -3.09
CA VAL A 121 4.87 -4.23 -4.13
C VAL A 121 5.97 -5.20 -4.55
N PHE A 122 7.18 -4.70 -4.84
CA PHE A 122 8.32 -5.53 -5.20
C PHE A 122 8.69 -6.50 -4.08
N PHE A 123 8.83 -6.01 -2.85
CA PHE A 123 9.17 -6.85 -1.70
C PHE A 123 8.09 -7.89 -1.41
N GLY A 124 6.81 -7.54 -1.56
CA GLY A 124 5.71 -8.47 -1.44
C GLY A 124 5.76 -9.55 -2.49
N PHE A 125 5.86 -9.17 -3.76
CA PHE A 125 5.90 -10.09 -4.89
C PHE A 125 7.11 -11.04 -4.83
N MET A 126 8.29 -10.54 -4.48
CA MET A 126 9.53 -11.33 -4.50
C MET A 126 9.78 -12.14 -3.22
N PHE A 127 9.32 -11.66 -2.06
CA PHE A 127 9.67 -12.25 -0.76
C PHE A 127 8.47 -12.66 0.09
N GLY A 128 7.26 -12.54 -0.45
CA GLY A 128 6.04 -13.04 0.15
C GLY A 128 5.20 -11.97 0.87
N PRO A 129 3.94 -12.31 1.19
CA PRO A 129 2.93 -11.36 1.64
C PRO A 129 3.28 -10.71 2.99
N ALA A 130 3.89 -11.46 3.92
CA ALA A 130 4.33 -10.92 5.20
C ALA A 130 5.41 -9.82 5.03
N VAL A 131 6.38 -10.05 4.14
CA VAL A 131 7.46 -9.09 3.88
C VAL A 131 6.92 -7.85 3.19
N GLY A 132 6.05 -8.01 2.20
CA GLY A 132 5.35 -6.89 1.55
C GLY A 132 4.53 -6.06 2.53
N PHE A 133 3.78 -6.73 3.41
CA PHE A 133 2.98 -6.07 4.44
C PHE A 133 3.84 -5.19 5.36
N MET A 134 4.88 -5.77 5.95
CA MET A 134 5.73 -5.05 6.88
C MET A 134 6.54 -3.94 6.19
N THR A 135 6.99 -4.17 4.95
CA THR A 135 7.67 -3.16 4.13
C THR A 135 6.78 -1.92 3.97
N GLY A 136 5.53 -2.12 3.56
CA GLY A 136 4.57 -1.03 3.37
C GLY A 136 4.20 -0.37 4.69
N ALA A 137 3.77 -1.15 5.69
CA ALA A 137 3.25 -0.58 6.93
C ALA A 137 4.33 0.07 7.78
N ALA A 138 5.43 -0.62 8.08
CA ALA A 138 6.49 -0.03 8.88
C ALA A 138 7.19 1.12 8.13
N GLY A 139 7.38 0.98 6.81
CA GLY A 139 8.00 2.05 6.03
C GLY A 139 7.15 3.31 5.94
N THR A 140 5.82 3.21 5.88
CA THR A 140 4.95 4.40 6.01
C THR A 140 5.15 5.11 7.34
N ILE A 141 5.13 4.37 8.46
CA ILE A 141 5.34 4.99 9.78
C ILE A 141 6.71 5.67 9.86
N VAL A 142 7.76 5.04 9.35
CA VAL A 142 9.11 5.63 9.30
C VAL A 142 9.13 6.90 8.45
N GLY A 143 8.58 6.85 7.23
CA GLY A 143 8.59 8.00 6.32
C GLY A 143 7.75 9.18 6.81
N GLU A 144 6.58 8.92 7.38
CA GLU A 144 5.74 9.95 7.98
C GLU A 144 6.35 10.55 9.24
N LEU A 145 7.04 9.74 10.06
CA LEU A 145 7.70 10.24 11.26
C LEU A 145 8.77 11.28 10.93
N PHE A 146 9.53 11.10 9.83
CA PHE A 146 10.46 12.12 9.33
C PHE A 146 9.77 13.41 8.86
N ALA A 147 8.49 13.34 8.50
CA ALA A 147 7.65 14.48 8.18
C ALA A 147 6.89 15.04 9.40
N GLY A 148 7.10 14.50 10.60
CA GLY A 148 6.36 14.87 11.82
C GLY A 148 4.91 14.39 11.84
N LEU A 149 4.56 13.40 11.01
CA LEU A 149 3.22 12.84 10.86
C LEU A 149 3.17 11.36 11.32
N VAL A 150 1.99 10.87 11.70
CA VAL A 150 1.73 9.46 12.01
C VAL A 150 0.28 9.11 11.67
N SER A 151 0.10 8.27 10.65
CA SER A 151 -1.19 7.84 10.12
C SER A 151 -1.28 6.31 10.07
N PRO A 152 -1.66 5.65 11.19
CA PRO A 152 -1.66 4.18 11.29
C PRO A 152 -2.56 3.47 10.28
N HIS A 153 -3.70 4.06 9.91
CA HIS A 153 -4.60 3.49 8.90
C HIS A 153 -3.97 3.53 7.51
N TRP A 154 -3.31 4.62 7.14
CA TRP A 154 -2.51 4.72 5.91
C TRP A 154 -1.36 3.71 5.91
N ALA A 155 -0.67 3.53 7.04
CA ALA A 155 0.37 2.51 7.17
C ALA A 155 -0.20 1.11 6.91
N VAL A 156 -1.33 0.75 7.51
CA VAL A 156 -1.94 -0.55 7.24
C VAL A 156 -2.38 -0.70 5.78
N ALA A 157 -2.92 0.35 5.16
CA ALA A 157 -3.26 0.30 3.74
C ALA A 157 -2.04 0.07 2.84
N HIS A 158 -0.95 0.79 3.04
CA HIS A 158 0.29 0.57 2.28
C HIS A 158 0.88 -0.82 2.56
N GLY A 159 0.73 -1.35 3.78
CA GLY A 159 1.02 -2.74 4.07
C GLY A 159 0.15 -3.68 3.24
N ILE A 160 -1.16 -3.46 3.17
CA ILE A 160 -2.07 -4.26 2.34
C ILE A 160 -1.66 -4.22 0.86
N VAL A 161 -1.18 -3.08 0.35
CA VAL A 161 -0.64 -3.00 -1.03
C VAL A 161 0.46 -4.04 -1.25
N GLY A 162 1.47 -4.09 -0.37
CA GLY A 162 2.56 -5.06 -0.47
C GLY A 162 2.11 -6.50 -0.18
N LEU A 163 1.20 -6.70 0.77
CA LEU A 163 0.63 -8.00 1.09
C LEU A 163 -0.04 -8.62 -0.13
N VAL A 164 -0.93 -7.88 -0.78
CA VAL A 164 -1.70 -8.34 -1.95
C VAL A 164 -0.78 -8.62 -3.14
N ALA A 165 0.27 -7.81 -3.33
CA ALA A 165 1.29 -8.10 -4.33
C ALA A 165 1.97 -9.46 -4.08
N GLY A 166 2.24 -9.82 -2.82
CA GLY A 166 2.78 -11.12 -2.42
C GLY A 166 1.81 -12.29 -2.48
N MET A 167 0.52 -12.02 -2.74
CA MET A 167 -0.49 -13.06 -2.96
C MET A 167 -0.57 -13.48 -4.44
N ALA A 168 0.33 -13.00 -5.30
CA ALA A 168 0.31 -13.32 -6.73
C ALA A 168 0.34 -14.82 -7.06
N THR A 169 0.92 -15.62 -6.17
CA THR A 169 1.01 -17.08 -6.28
C THR A 169 -0.10 -17.83 -5.53
N LEU A 170 -1.14 -17.12 -5.06
CA LEU A 170 -2.26 -17.75 -4.34
C LEU A 170 -3.01 -18.74 -5.22
N MET A 171 -3.11 -18.44 -6.51
CA MET A 171 -3.70 -19.33 -7.51
C MET A 171 -2.59 -20.17 -8.14
N SER A 172 -2.80 -21.48 -8.18
CA SER A 172 -1.82 -22.42 -8.75
C SER A 172 -1.66 -22.27 -10.26
N ASP A 173 -2.69 -21.81 -10.96
CA ASP A 173 -2.63 -21.49 -12.39
C ASP A 173 -2.29 -20.01 -12.59
N GLU A 174 -1.12 -19.75 -13.16
CA GLU A 174 -0.63 -18.39 -13.46
C GLU A 174 -1.59 -17.65 -14.40
N LYS A 175 -2.19 -18.34 -15.36
CA LYS A 175 -3.14 -17.71 -16.30
C LYS A 175 -4.39 -17.25 -15.56
N GLN A 176 -4.92 -18.08 -14.67
CA GLN A 176 -6.05 -17.73 -13.82
C GLN A 176 -5.70 -16.55 -12.91
N SER A 177 -4.50 -16.56 -12.32
CA SER A 177 -3.99 -15.46 -11.50
C SER A 177 -3.96 -14.13 -12.26
N LEU A 178 -3.43 -14.15 -13.49
CA LEU A 178 -3.43 -13.00 -14.39
C LEU A 178 -4.84 -12.54 -14.78
N ASP A 179 -5.75 -13.47 -15.07
CA ASP A 179 -7.14 -13.15 -15.45
C ASP A 179 -7.89 -12.45 -14.32
N VAL A 180 -7.78 -12.99 -13.10
CA VAL A 180 -8.41 -12.37 -11.91
C VAL A 180 -7.81 -11.01 -11.62
N ALA A 181 -6.48 -10.88 -11.61
CA ALA A 181 -5.81 -9.61 -11.33
C ALA A 181 -6.13 -8.55 -12.41
N THR A 182 -6.25 -8.96 -13.68
CA THR A 182 -6.71 -8.10 -14.79
C THR A 182 -8.14 -7.61 -14.55
N ALA A 183 -9.06 -8.52 -14.20
CA ALA A 183 -10.46 -8.19 -13.99
C ALA A 183 -10.63 -7.21 -12.82
N ILE A 184 -9.97 -7.46 -11.68
CA ILE A 184 -10.04 -6.57 -10.52
C ILE A 184 -9.42 -5.21 -10.82
N THR A 185 -8.26 -5.17 -11.48
CA THR A 185 -7.58 -3.92 -11.86
C THR A 185 -8.46 -3.09 -12.81
N GLY A 186 -9.04 -3.72 -13.83
CA GLY A 186 -9.93 -3.05 -14.78
C GLY A 186 -11.22 -2.55 -14.12
N ALA A 187 -11.85 -3.38 -13.28
CA ALA A 187 -13.05 -3.00 -12.54
C ALA A 187 -12.78 -1.83 -11.58
N GLY A 188 -11.70 -1.88 -10.81
CA GLY A 188 -11.30 -0.78 -9.93
C GLY A 188 -11.01 0.51 -10.69
N GLY A 189 -10.34 0.41 -11.85
CA GLY A 189 -10.14 1.51 -12.79
C GLY A 189 -11.42 2.20 -13.24
N LEU A 190 -12.40 1.41 -13.68
CA LEU A 190 -13.69 1.89 -14.15
C LEU A 190 -14.54 2.46 -13.00
N ILE A 191 -14.58 1.79 -11.85
CA ILE A 191 -15.34 2.24 -10.68
C ILE A 191 -14.83 3.59 -10.20
N ALA A 192 -13.51 3.75 -10.01
CA ALA A 192 -12.92 5.02 -9.58
C ALA A 192 -13.25 6.16 -10.54
N THR A 193 -13.21 5.87 -11.85
CA THR A 193 -13.57 6.84 -12.90
C THR A 193 -15.05 7.20 -12.87
N ALA A 194 -15.93 6.23 -12.61
CA ALA A 194 -17.36 6.48 -12.47
C ALA A 194 -17.64 7.38 -11.26
N PHE A 195 -16.95 7.18 -10.14
CA PHE A 195 -17.05 8.07 -8.97
C PHE A 195 -16.62 9.50 -9.29
N PHE A 196 -15.52 9.68 -10.05
CA PHE A 196 -15.08 11.00 -10.49
C PHE A 196 -16.15 11.73 -11.32
N PHE A 197 -16.76 11.06 -12.30
CA PHE A 197 -17.81 11.68 -13.12
C PHE A 197 -19.13 11.88 -12.38
N ALA A 198 -19.42 11.06 -11.37
CA ALA A 198 -20.64 11.17 -10.57
C ALA A 198 -20.57 12.29 -9.53
N SER A 199 -19.38 12.82 -9.21
CA SER A 199 -19.24 13.84 -8.19
C SER A 199 -19.57 15.23 -8.72
N PRO A 200 -20.62 15.89 -8.19
CA PRO A 200 -21.05 17.21 -8.66
C PRO A 200 -20.10 18.36 -8.24
N ALA A 201 -19.15 18.09 -7.34
CA ALA A 201 -18.26 19.11 -6.75
C ALA A 201 -16.77 18.73 -6.86
N THR A 202 -16.42 17.93 -7.88
CA THR A 202 -15.04 17.50 -8.07
C THR A 202 -14.13 18.71 -8.29
N GLN A 203 -13.05 18.77 -7.51
CA GLN A 203 -12.03 19.81 -7.63
C GLN A 203 -10.75 19.26 -8.29
N LEU A 204 -10.77 17.99 -8.71
CA LEU A 204 -9.67 17.36 -9.43
C LEU A 204 -9.61 17.86 -10.87
N SER A 205 -8.40 17.97 -11.41
CA SER A 205 -8.24 18.15 -12.85
C SER A 205 -8.75 16.91 -13.59
N PHE A 206 -9.19 17.11 -14.84
CA PHE A 206 -9.67 16.01 -15.69
C PHE A 206 -8.65 14.87 -15.82
N LEU A 207 -7.35 15.21 -15.99
CA LEU A 207 -6.28 14.21 -16.06
C LEU A 207 -6.10 13.45 -14.74
N MET A 208 -6.23 14.12 -13.60
CA MET A 208 -6.16 13.47 -12.29
C MET A 208 -7.35 12.52 -12.09
N GLY A 209 -8.57 12.93 -12.45
CA GLY A 209 -9.76 12.08 -12.39
C GLY A 209 -9.62 10.78 -13.21
N LEU A 210 -8.95 10.85 -14.37
CA LEU A 210 -8.68 9.68 -15.22
C LEU A 210 -7.43 8.90 -14.86
N SER A 211 -6.60 9.37 -13.93
CA SER A 211 -5.28 8.78 -13.64
C SER A 211 -5.35 7.32 -13.19
N VAL A 212 -6.39 6.95 -12.42
CA VAL A 212 -6.63 5.56 -12.00
C VAL A 212 -6.94 4.65 -13.18
N LEU A 213 -7.77 5.11 -14.13
CA LEU A 213 -8.06 4.37 -15.36
C LEU A 213 -6.83 4.24 -16.27
N ILE A 214 -6.05 5.31 -16.39
CA ILE A 214 -4.81 5.31 -17.16
C ILE A 214 -3.82 4.31 -16.56
N GLY A 215 -3.60 4.37 -15.24
CA GLY A 215 -2.74 3.44 -14.54
C GLY A 215 -3.19 1.98 -14.67
N ALA A 216 -4.49 1.71 -14.49
CA ALA A 216 -5.07 0.38 -14.71
C ALA A 216 -4.89 -0.10 -16.15
N GLY A 217 -5.13 0.77 -17.13
CA GLY A 217 -4.92 0.48 -18.55
C GLY A 217 -3.47 0.15 -18.89
N LEU A 218 -2.51 0.89 -18.34
CA LEU A 218 -1.07 0.61 -18.51
C LEU A 218 -0.68 -0.73 -17.87
N ALA A 219 -1.15 -1.02 -16.65
CA ALA A 219 -0.90 -2.29 -15.98
C ALA A 219 -1.44 -3.49 -16.79
N ILE A 220 -2.65 -3.36 -17.35
CA ILE A 220 -3.25 -4.38 -18.23
C ILE A 220 -2.51 -4.48 -19.56
N ALA A 221 -2.06 -3.36 -20.13
CA ALA A 221 -1.32 -3.36 -21.39
C ALA A 221 -0.01 -4.15 -21.30
N LEU A 222 0.70 -4.12 -20.16
CA LEU A 222 1.92 -4.90 -19.94
C LEU A 222 1.70 -6.40 -20.12
N ARG A 223 0.52 -6.91 -19.74
CA ARG A 223 0.14 -8.32 -19.93
C ARG A 223 0.21 -8.74 -21.40
N PHE A 224 -0.16 -7.85 -22.31
CA PHE A 224 -0.20 -8.14 -23.75
C PHE A 224 1.06 -7.68 -24.49
N ALA A 225 1.75 -6.65 -23.99
CA ALA A 225 2.96 -6.13 -24.58
C ALA A 225 4.17 -7.07 -24.41
N PHE A 226 4.22 -7.84 -23.31
CA PHE A 226 5.36 -8.70 -22.99
C PHE A 226 4.93 -10.16 -22.74
N PRO A 227 4.45 -10.90 -23.76
CA PRO A 227 3.92 -12.26 -23.58
C PRO A 227 4.95 -13.27 -23.05
N ASN A 228 6.25 -13.01 -23.27
CA ASN A 228 7.37 -13.84 -22.82
C ASN A 228 7.87 -13.48 -21.42
N ARG A 229 7.32 -12.45 -20.77
CA ARG A 229 7.72 -11.96 -19.45
C ARG A 229 6.48 -11.81 -18.55
N GLN A 230 5.70 -12.88 -18.43
CA GLN A 230 4.44 -12.87 -17.68
C GLN A 230 4.60 -12.46 -16.21
N GLN A 231 5.77 -12.72 -15.61
CA GLN A 231 6.11 -12.25 -14.26
C GLN A 231 6.00 -10.74 -14.08
N TRP A 232 6.36 -9.93 -15.10
CA TRP A 232 6.25 -8.47 -15.03
C TRP A 232 4.79 -8.03 -14.97
N ALA A 233 3.95 -8.66 -15.80
CA ALA A 233 2.52 -8.43 -15.81
C ALA A 233 1.86 -8.90 -14.51
N LEU A 234 2.25 -10.08 -14.01
CA LEU A 234 1.74 -10.65 -12.78
C LEU A 234 2.05 -9.74 -11.59
N ALA A 235 3.31 -9.32 -11.43
CA ALA A 235 3.73 -8.40 -10.38
C ALA A 235 2.99 -7.06 -10.45
N THR A 236 2.86 -6.49 -11.64
CA THR A 236 2.21 -5.19 -11.83
C THR A 236 0.72 -5.26 -11.58
N LEU A 237 0.03 -6.30 -12.07
CA LEU A 237 -1.40 -6.46 -11.89
C LEU A 237 -1.74 -6.74 -10.43
N TRP A 238 -1.02 -7.64 -9.74
CA TRP A 238 -1.25 -7.87 -8.31
C TRP A 238 -0.86 -6.67 -7.45
N GLY A 239 0.20 -5.94 -7.81
CA GLY A 239 0.49 -4.65 -7.20
C GLY A 239 -0.64 -3.63 -7.40
N SER A 240 -1.25 -3.61 -8.59
CA SER A 240 -2.38 -2.74 -8.91
C SER A 240 -3.63 -3.10 -8.11
N VAL A 241 -3.93 -4.40 -7.97
CA VAL A 241 -4.98 -4.88 -7.06
C VAL A 241 -4.68 -4.44 -5.62
N GLY A 242 -3.43 -4.57 -5.18
CA GLY A 242 -2.99 -4.11 -3.88
C GLY A 242 -3.24 -2.62 -3.66
N VAL A 243 -2.90 -1.76 -4.63
CA VAL A 243 -3.16 -0.32 -4.58
C VAL A 243 -4.66 -0.04 -4.47
N ILE A 244 -5.48 -0.66 -5.32
CA ILE A 244 -6.93 -0.46 -5.33
C ILE A 244 -7.55 -0.90 -3.99
N VAL A 245 -7.19 -2.08 -3.49
CA VAL A 245 -7.75 -2.63 -2.25
C VAL A 245 -7.24 -1.86 -1.03
N GLY A 246 -5.93 -1.70 -0.90
CA GLY A 246 -5.30 -1.06 0.25
C GLY A 246 -5.74 0.40 0.40
N LEU A 247 -5.62 1.19 -0.67
CA LEU A 247 -6.01 2.60 -0.61
C LEU A 247 -7.53 2.78 -0.57
N GLY A 248 -8.31 1.87 -1.16
CA GLY A 248 -9.76 1.86 -1.04
C GLY A 248 -10.23 1.64 0.40
N LEU A 249 -9.57 0.74 1.14
CA LEU A 249 -9.84 0.51 2.56
C LEU A 249 -9.49 1.74 3.41
N THR A 250 -8.43 2.45 3.08
CA THR A 250 -8.12 3.74 3.75
C THR A 250 -9.17 4.79 3.45
N ALA A 251 -9.61 4.96 2.20
CA ALA A 251 -10.67 5.90 1.89
C ALA A 251 -11.95 5.61 2.69
N VAL A 252 -12.32 4.33 2.83
CA VAL A 252 -13.44 3.92 3.70
C VAL A 252 -13.16 4.26 5.17
N ALA A 253 -11.94 4.01 5.67
CA ALA A 253 -11.58 4.38 7.04
C ALA A 253 -11.67 5.90 7.27
N ASP A 254 -11.24 6.70 6.29
CA ASP A 254 -11.23 8.16 6.37
C ASP A 254 -12.63 8.77 6.37
N THR A 255 -13.63 8.09 5.78
CA THR A 255 -15.04 8.51 5.95
C THR A 255 -15.45 8.53 7.42
N TRP A 256 -14.98 7.54 8.19
CA TRP A 256 -15.27 7.41 9.61
C TRP A 256 -14.40 8.33 10.46
N LEU A 257 -13.12 8.47 10.11
CA LEU A 257 -12.17 9.28 10.87
C LEU A 257 -12.38 10.79 10.71
N ILE A 258 -12.76 11.23 9.51
CA ILE A 258 -12.87 12.65 9.14
C ILE A 258 -14.35 13.09 9.13
N GLY A 259 -15.30 12.16 9.02
CA GLY A 259 -16.73 12.48 9.03
C GLY A 259 -17.26 13.00 7.68
N VAL A 260 -16.66 12.54 6.58
CA VAL A 260 -17.01 12.91 5.20
C VAL A 260 -17.61 11.74 4.43
N THR A 261 -18.24 12.01 3.29
CA THR A 261 -18.84 10.95 2.46
C THR A 261 -17.80 10.10 1.75
N LEU A 262 -18.15 8.86 1.38
CA LEU A 262 -17.26 7.99 0.60
C LEU A 262 -16.85 8.62 -0.73
N ALA A 263 -17.79 9.27 -1.43
CA ALA A 263 -17.47 9.97 -2.67
C ALA A 263 -16.38 11.04 -2.46
N GLU A 264 -16.48 11.82 -1.38
CA GLU A 264 -15.51 12.86 -1.04
C GLU A 264 -14.12 12.28 -0.71
N THR A 265 -14.03 11.17 0.04
CA THR A 265 -12.75 10.48 0.28
C THR A 265 -12.17 9.85 -0.98
N ILE A 266 -13.02 9.33 -1.87
CA ILE A 266 -12.55 8.78 -3.15
C ILE A 266 -11.89 9.87 -3.98
N GLU A 267 -12.48 11.06 -4.02
CA GLU A 267 -11.92 12.18 -4.78
C GLU A 267 -10.71 12.83 -4.13
N ARG A 268 -10.75 13.02 -2.81
CA ARG A 268 -9.68 13.75 -2.11
C ARG A 268 -8.45 12.90 -1.85
N GLU A 269 -8.63 11.60 -1.66
CA GLU A 269 -7.58 10.72 -1.15
C GLU A 269 -7.31 9.54 -2.08
N PHE A 270 -8.35 8.78 -2.45
CA PHE A 270 -8.16 7.57 -3.25
C PHE A 270 -7.61 7.88 -4.64
N ILE A 271 -8.28 8.70 -5.45
CA ILE A 271 -7.87 8.98 -6.83
C ILE A 271 -6.47 9.59 -6.87
N PRO A 272 -6.16 10.64 -6.08
CA PRO A 272 -4.82 11.25 -6.09
C PRO A 272 -3.72 10.31 -5.60
N ALA A 273 -4.03 9.28 -4.80
CA ALA A 273 -3.04 8.33 -4.30
C ALA A 273 -2.90 7.12 -5.22
N ALA A 274 -4.02 6.52 -5.62
CA ALA A 274 -4.08 5.32 -6.42
C ALA A 274 -3.65 5.59 -7.87
N GLY A 275 -4.09 6.69 -8.47
CA GLY A 275 -3.81 6.99 -9.88
C GLY A 275 -2.31 7.08 -10.18
N PRO A 276 -1.58 8.03 -9.55
CA PRO A 276 -0.13 8.10 -9.66
C PRO A 276 0.58 6.81 -9.22
N GLY A 277 0.07 6.14 -8.18
CA GLY A 277 0.62 4.86 -7.71
C GLY A 277 0.57 3.77 -8.78
N LEU A 278 -0.58 3.59 -9.43
CA LEU A 278 -0.78 2.61 -10.50
C LEU A 278 0.10 2.91 -11.71
N ILE A 279 0.18 4.18 -12.13
CA ILE A 279 1.04 4.60 -13.23
C ILE A 279 2.51 4.31 -12.89
N ALA A 280 2.95 4.66 -11.67
CA ALA A 280 4.31 4.41 -11.24
C ALA A 280 4.64 2.91 -11.17
N LEU A 281 3.71 2.08 -10.71
CA LEU A 281 3.89 0.62 -10.72
C LEU A 281 4.05 0.09 -12.14
N ALA A 282 3.19 0.51 -13.07
CA ALA A 282 3.26 0.05 -14.46
C ALA A 282 4.56 0.44 -15.17
N ILE A 283 5.21 1.53 -14.75
CA ILE A 283 6.47 1.99 -15.36
C ILE A 283 7.68 1.41 -14.61
N LEU A 284 7.73 1.58 -13.29
CA LEU A 284 8.93 1.34 -12.49
C LEU A 284 9.07 -0.13 -12.07
N LEU A 285 7.98 -0.84 -11.80
CA LEU A 285 8.09 -2.20 -11.25
C LEU A 285 8.77 -3.18 -12.22
N PRO A 286 8.45 -3.22 -13.53
CA PRO A 286 9.18 -4.08 -14.46
C PRO A 286 10.68 -3.76 -14.50
N ILE A 287 11.05 -2.49 -14.41
CA ILE A 287 12.46 -2.05 -14.40
C ILE A 287 13.16 -2.56 -13.14
N VAL A 288 12.54 -2.42 -11.97
CA VAL A 288 13.11 -2.90 -10.70
C VAL A 288 13.30 -4.42 -10.73
N ILE A 289 12.35 -5.17 -11.28
CA ILE A 289 12.47 -6.63 -11.43
C ILE A 289 13.64 -6.98 -12.35
N VAL A 290 13.75 -6.34 -13.51
CA VAL A 290 14.88 -6.57 -14.43
C VAL A 290 16.23 -6.28 -13.75
N VAL A 291 16.35 -5.16 -13.04
CA VAL A 291 17.58 -4.80 -12.33
C VAL A 291 17.91 -5.85 -11.25
N TYR A 292 16.90 -6.34 -10.53
CA TYR A 292 17.10 -7.39 -9.53
C TYR A 292 17.59 -8.69 -10.17
N ASP A 293 16.95 -9.15 -11.25
CA ASP A 293 17.33 -10.37 -11.95
C ASP A 293 18.78 -10.30 -12.44
N LEU A 294 19.20 -9.15 -13.01
CA LEU A 294 20.58 -8.93 -13.48
C LEU A 294 21.64 -8.94 -12.37
N VAL A 295 21.27 -8.63 -11.12
CA VAL A 295 22.20 -8.63 -9.98
C VAL A 295 22.35 -10.02 -9.37
N GLN A 296 21.40 -10.93 -9.63
CA GLN A 296 21.45 -12.31 -9.15
C GLN A 296 22.24 -13.26 -10.08
N GLU A 297 22.54 -12.83 -11.31
CA GLU A 297 23.41 -13.55 -12.27
C GLU A 297 24.90 -13.38 -11.93
#